data_AF-A0A1H5PG88-F1
#
_entry.id   AF-A0A1H5PG88-F1
#
_cell.length_a   1.000
_cell.length_b   1.000
_cell.length_c   1.000
_cell.angle_alpha   90.00
_cell.angle_beta   90.00
_cell.angle_gamma   90.00
#
_symmetry.space_group_name_H-M   'P 1'
#
loop_
_entity.id
_entity.type
_entity.pdbx_description
1 polymer ?
#
loop_
_entity_poly.entity_id
_entity_poly.type
_entity_poly.pdbx_seq_one_letter_code
_entity_poly.pdbx_strand_id
1 'polypeptide(L)'
;MIVFPHYNNIDFLKKIHPIKVILLAFLTWIALFITSPLSVQIKLNFDAYILLFLNILAFIFGTLLYKNKTNFYIIPKSNKHLIKLFRIIFNLALLGLTVKIFDRFFIRGITIGAGYFDNRELMEGAGGNAFAIFSAVLSPLGIIPLFLLLKYNLKFNRFYKGAIFLLFFAQIFDAILLGSRSILFILFILFGLYMAFFKKIRFTFRKSIIVLFAFLAFLFLMNFIFLERTREFAGNKTYEIVLNESNVNYTLTSNKEFKNNFRNMNSISQTISFTYITTIQYFTHGMIEFSYLYDNFHKEHSLGGYTFAVYDRFFSKIMGTNFDQEKLQKLAPREGVYTTFFGPLYLDFGWLTIVFMLLFGKVTRNIYEKSKKGSDWAIIMLFYFFIVLMFAPVFNFVNGAGGIFILTSLLIFSIISNRFYKYEKLF
;
A
#
# COMPACT_ATOMS: atom_id res chain seq x y z
N MET A 1 27.35 26.21 -13.71
CA MET A 1 26.10 26.54 -12.99
C MET A 1 25.02 25.58 -13.48
N ILE A 2 24.65 24.55 -12.69
CA ILE A 2 23.52 23.68 -13.09
C ILE A 2 22.27 24.43 -12.69
N VAL A 3 21.57 25.02 -13.66
CA VAL A 3 20.18 25.45 -13.51
C VAL A 3 19.42 24.18 -13.15
N PHE A 4 18.88 24.08 -11.94
CA PHE A 4 18.02 22.95 -11.59
C PHE A 4 16.80 23.05 -12.50
N PRO A 5 16.61 22.13 -13.47
CA PRO A 5 15.36 22.14 -14.20
C PRO A 5 14.27 21.90 -13.15
N HIS A 6 13.36 22.87 -13.02
CA HIS A 6 12.16 22.75 -12.20
C HIS A 6 11.26 21.71 -12.86
N TYR A 7 11.65 20.43 -12.80
CA TYR A 7 10.81 19.34 -13.26
C TYR A 7 9.76 19.08 -12.18
N ASN A 8 8.75 19.94 -12.15
CA ASN A 8 7.54 19.71 -11.39
C ASN A 8 6.37 19.58 -12.36
N ASN A 9 5.94 18.35 -12.61
CA ASN A 9 4.87 18.06 -13.56
C ASN A 9 3.51 18.38 -12.92
N ILE A 10 3.18 19.67 -12.84
CA ILE A 10 1.96 20.17 -12.20
C ILE A 10 0.70 19.59 -12.87
N ASP A 11 0.72 19.40 -14.19
CA ASP A 11 -0.42 18.81 -14.91
C ASP A 11 -0.70 17.37 -14.47
N PHE A 12 0.36 16.57 -14.26
CA PHE A 12 0.22 15.25 -13.67
C PHE A 12 -0.37 15.33 -12.26
N LEU A 13 0.15 16.22 -11.42
CA LEU A 13 -0.38 16.42 -10.06
C LEU A 13 -1.86 16.82 -10.06
N LYS A 14 -2.31 17.69 -10.99
CA LYS A 14 -3.72 18.05 -11.15
C LYS A 14 -4.61 16.86 -11.54
N LYS A 15 -4.07 15.86 -12.26
CA LYS A 15 -4.80 14.63 -12.60
C LYS A 15 -4.98 13.72 -11.39
N ILE A 16 -3.94 13.58 -10.56
CA ILE A 16 -3.99 12.78 -9.32
C ILE A 16 -4.46 13.57 -8.09
N HIS A 17 -5.36 14.54 -8.29
CA HIS A 17 -5.89 15.33 -7.19
C HIS A 17 -6.63 14.44 -6.17
N PRO A 18 -6.40 14.58 -4.84
CA PRO A 18 -6.92 13.63 -3.84
C PRO A 18 -8.43 13.33 -3.93
N ILE A 19 -9.27 14.36 -4.11
CA ILE A 19 -10.72 14.19 -4.31
C ILE A 19 -11.03 13.34 -5.55
N LYS A 20 -10.33 13.57 -6.68
CA LYS A 20 -10.58 12.80 -7.91
C LYS A 20 -10.20 11.34 -7.73
N VAL A 21 -9.11 11.08 -7.01
CA VAL A 21 -8.59 9.73 -6.76
C VAL A 21 -9.57 8.93 -5.90
N ILE A 22 -10.03 9.48 -4.78
CA ILE A 22 -10.96 8.75 -3.91
C ILE A 22 -12.30 8.51 -4.61
N LEU A 23 -12.84 9.48 -5.37
CA LEU A 23 -14.07 9.29 -6.13
C LEU A 23 -13.89 8.21 -7.22
N LEU A 24 -12.78 8.25 -7.96
CA LEU A 24 -12.47 7.24 -8.96
C LEU A 24 -12.32 5.84 -8.34
N ALA A 25 -11.74 5.74 -7.14
CA ALA A 25 -11.62 4.48 -6.41
C ALA A 25 -12.98 3.83 -6.17
N PHE A 26 -13.93 4.58 -5.62
CA PHE A 26 -15.28 4.09 -5.34
C PHE A 26 -16.07 3.81 -6.62
N LEU A 27 -15.95 4.63 -7.66
CA LEU A 27 -16.56 4.35 -8.96
C LEU A 27 -16.01 3.05 -9.58
N THR A 28 -14.70 2.84 -9.50
CA THR A 28 -14.05 1.61 -9.98
C THR A 28 -14.55 0.40 -9.20
N TRP A 29 -14.66 0.53 -7.88
CA TRP A 29 -15.21 -0.53 -7.03
C TRP A 29 -16.66 -0.87 -7.39
N ILE A 30 -17.53 0.13 -7.56
CA ILE A 30 -18.93 -0.05 -7.97
C ILE A 30 -19.00 -0.77 -9.31
N ALA A 31 -18.20 -0.34 -10.29
CA ALA A 31 -18.16 -0.96 -11.60
C ALA A 31 -17.72 -2.43 -11.52
N LEU A 32 -16.66 -2.73 -10.75
CA LEU A 32 -16.20 -4.10 -10.55
C LEU A 32 -17.24 -4.97 -9.84
N PHE A 33 -17.95 -4.43 -8.85
CA PHE A 33 -18.94 -5.18 -8.09
C PHE A 33 -20.16 -5.52 -8.96
N ILE A 34 -20.70 -4.55 -9.70
CA ILE A 34 -21.90 -4.74 -10.55
C ILE A 34 -21.63 -5.72 -11.70
N THR A 35 -20.43 -5.71 -12.28
CA THR A 35 -20.09 -6.62 -13.39
C THR A 35 -19.60 -8.01 -12.94
N SER A 36 -19.48 -8.23 -11.63
CA SER A 36 -18.97 -9.49 -11.10
C SER A 36 -20.07 -10.54 -10.91
N PRO A 37 -19.81 -11.81 -11.23
CA PRO A 37 -20.74 -12.90 -10.94
C PRO A 37 -20.62 -13.34 -9.46
N LEU A 38 -20.71 -12.38 -8.55
CA LEU A 38 -20.64 -12.58 -7.10
C LEU A 38 -22.03 -12.48 -6.46
N SER A 39 -22.18 -13.10 -5.30
CA SER A 39 -23.39 -13.13 -4.51
C SER A 39 -23.05 -12.83 -3.06
N VAL A 40 -23.68 -11.78 -2.52
CA VAL A 40 -23.59 -11.40 -1.11
C VAL A 40 -24.33 -12.43 -0.26
N GLN A 41 -23.67 -12.95 0.77
CA GLN A 41 -24.19 -14.03 1.62
C GLN A 41 -24.75 -13.55 2.96
N ILE A 42 -24.57 -12.26 3.28
CA ILE A 42 -25.05 -11.65 4.52
C ILE A 42 -26.10 -10.58 4.24
N LYS A 43 -26.91 -10.25 5.25
CA LYS A 43 -27.72 -9.04 5.21
C LYS A 43 -26.80 -7.83 5.32
N LEU A 44 -26.96 -6.88 4.40
CA LEU A 44 -26.21 -5.64 4.41
C LEU A 44 -26.82 -4.66 5.42
N ASN A 45 -25.99 -4.04 6.24
CA ASN A 45 -26.35 -2.99 7.18
C ASN A 45 -26.22 -1.62 6.51
N PHE A 46 -27.32 -0.86 6.50
CA PHE A 46 -27.38 0.44 5.86
C PHE A 46 -26.57 1.52 6.58
N ASP A 47 -26.53 1.50 7.91
CA ASP A 47 -25.78 2.45 8.74
C ASP A 47 -24.27 2.34 8.52
N ALA A 48 -23.76 1.13 8.27
CA ALA A 48 -22.37 0.93 7.87
C ALA A 48 -22.02 1.71 6.60
N TYR A 49 -22.91 1.68 5.59
CA TYR A 49 -22.70 2.42 4.35
C TYR A 49 -22.93 3.93 4.50
N ILE A 50 -23.85 4.35 5.39
CA ILE A 50 -23.96 5.76 5.78
C ILE A 50 -22.65 6.25 6.39
N LEU A 51 -22.08 5.51 7.33
CA LEU A 51 -20.81 5.87 7.96
C LEU A 51 -19.67 5.96 6.93
N LEU A 52 -19.57 5.01 6.00
CA LEU A 52 -18.60 5.07 4.90
C LEU A 52 -18.79 6.33 4.05
N PHE A 53 -20.04 6.63 3.67
CA PHE A 53 -20.36 7.82 2.87
C PHE A 53 -19.98 9.11 3.59
N LEU A 54 -20.34 9.23 4.89
CA LEU A 54 -19.98 10.37 5.72
C LEU A 54 -18.46 10.52 5.88
N ASN A 55 -17.72 9.42 5.99
CA ASN A 55 -16.26 9.44 6.02
C ASN A 55 -15.65 9.98 4.72
N ILE A 56 -16.21 9.63 3.56
CA ILE A 56 -15.79 10.17 2.25
C ILE A 56 -16.10 11.67 2.18
N LEU A 57 -17.31 12.09 2.59
CA LEU A 57 -17.69 13.51 2.63
C LEU A 57 -16.78 14.30 3.57
N ALA A 58 -16.47 13.77 4.75
CA ALA A 58 -15.57 14.40 5.71
C ALA A 58 -14.16 14.55 5.14
N PHE A 59 -13.63 13.53 4.46
CA PHE A 59 -12.37 13.64 3.74
C PHE A 59 -12.39 14.75 2.70
N ILE A 60 -13.42 14.80 1.85
CA ILE A 60 -13.59 15.83 0.83
C ILE A 60 -13.64 17.20 1.50
N PHE A 61 -14.47 17.39 2.51
CA PHE A 61 -14.58 18.65 3.25
C PHE A 61 -13.25 19.05 3.87
N GLY A 62 -12.51 18.11 4.46
CA GLY A 62 -11.18 18.33 5.01
C GLY A 62 -10.18 18.84 3.97
N THR A 63 -10.24 18.30 2.74
CA THR A 63 -9.42 18.81 1.64
C THR A 63 -9.82 20.23 1.21
N LEU A 64 -11.10 20.59 1.29
CA LEU A 64 -11.59 21.92 0.92
C LEU A 64 -11.29 22.99 1.98
N LEU A 65 -11.29 22.61 3.26
CA LEU A 65 -11.00 23.51 4.38
C LEU A 65 -9.55 24.01 4.42
N TYR A 66 -8.63 23.34 3.73
CA TYR A 66 -7.23 23.74 3.73
C TYR A 66 -7.02 25.03 2.92
N LYS A 67 -6.58 26.09 3.62
CA LYS A 67 -6.20 27.37 3.01
C LYS A 67 -4.69 27.39 2.77
N ASN A 68 -4.27 27.45 1.50
CA ASN A 68 -2.87 27.65 1.17
C ASN A 68 -2.48 29.12 1.39
N LYS A 69 -1.56 29.38 2.32
CA LYS A 69 -1.18 30.75 2.73
C LYS A 69 0.11 31.26 2.09
N THR A 70 0.81 30.47 1.28
CA THR A 70 2.19 30.81 0.88
C THR A 70 2.52 30.52 -0.58
N ASN A 71 3.17 31.49 -1.23
CA ASN A 71 3.64 31.44 -2.62
C ASN A 71 5.17 31.33 -2.68
N PHE A 72 5.70 30.13 -2.42
CA PHE A 72 7.13 29.84 -2.54
C PHE A 72 7.35 28.50 -3.23
N TYR A 73 8.47 28.36 -3.93
CA TYR A 73 9.04 27.09 -4.38
C TYR A 73 10.02 26.53 -3.36
N ILE A 74 10.12 25.21 -3.31
CA ILE A 74 11.08 24.48 -2.47
C ILE A 74 12.15 23.88 -3.38
N ILE A 75 13.39 24.34 -3.23
CA ILE A 75 14.53 23.88 -4.05
C ILE A 75 15.74 23.48 -3.21
N PRO A 76 16.61 22.58 -3.71
CA PRO A 76 17.85 22.25 -3.02
C PRO A 76 18.71 23.51 -2.84
N LYS A 77 19.40 23.63 -1.70
CA LYS A 77 20.32 24.75 -1.42
C LYS A 77 21.47 24.83 -2.42
N SER A 78 22.04 23.69 -2.80
CA SER A 78 23.06 23.58 -3.84
C SER A 78 23.20 22.13 -4.33
N ASN A 79 23.93 21.89 -5.41
CA ASN A 79 24.19 20.55 -5.92
C ASN A 79 24.94 19.68 -4.88
N LYS A 80 25.89 20.26 -4.13
CA LYS A 80 26.59 19.57 -3.04
C LYS A 80 25.62 19.09 -1.95
N HIS A 81 24.64 19.94 -1.58
CA HIS A 81 23.61 19.57 -0.60
C HIS A 81 22.70 18.45 -1.12
N LEU A 82 22.31 18.49 -2.40
CA LEU A 82 21.51 17.44 -3.02
C LEU A 82 22.25 16.10 -3.03
N ILE A 83 23.52 16.08 -3.45
CA ILE A 83 24.34 14.86 -3.46
C ILE A 83 24.54 14.34 -2.03
N LYS A 84 24.74 15.22 -1.04
CA LYS A 84 24.86 14.83 0.37
C LYS A 84 23.55 14.21 0.89
N LEU A 85 22.40 14.83 0.62
CA LEU A 85 21.09 14.26 0.95
C LEU A 85 20.91 12.88 0.31
N PHE A 86 21.18 12.77 -0.99
CA PHE A 86 21.10 11.51 -1.72
C PHE A 86 21.95 10.41 -1.04
N ARG A 87 23.21 10.70 -0.72
CA ARG A 87 24.13 9.73 -0.09
C ARG A 87 23.66 9.30 1.29
N ILE A 88 23.16 10.23 2.10
CA ILE A 88 22.60 9.91 3.43
C ILE A 88 21.44 8.92 3.27
N ILE A 89 20.48 9.22 2.40
CA ILE A 89 19.30 8.35 2.22
C ILE A 89 19.67 7.01 1.59
N PHE A 90 20.57 7.01 0.60
CA PHE A 90 21.07 5.77 -0.01
C PHE A 90 21.76 4.87 1.03
N ASN A 91 22.63 5.43 1.87
CA ASN A 91 23.34 4.65 2.89
C ASN A 91 22.39 4.15 3.98
N LEU A 92 21.39 4.94 4.39
CA LEU A 92 20.37 4.48 5.35
C LEU A 92 19.51 3.36 4.76
N ALA A 93 19.12 3.46 3.49
CA ALA A 93 18.38 2.40 2.80
C ALA A 93 19.20 1.11 2.66
N LEU A 94 20.49 1.25 2.31
CA LEU A 94 21.41 0.12 2.21
C LEU A 94 21.61 -0.56 3.56
N LEU A 95 21.86 0.22 4.63
CA LEU A 95 21.93 -0.30 5.99
C LEU A 95 20.65 -1.03 6.39
N GLY A 96 19.49 -0.44 6.09
CA GLY A 96 18.20 -1.06 6.33
C GLY A 96 18.04 -2.41 5.62
N LEU A 97 18.46 -2.51 4.36
CA LEU A 97 18.44 -3.76 3.61
C LEU A 97 19.42 -4.80 4.19
N THR A 98 20.66 -4.39 4.52
CA THR A 98 21.65 -5.29 5.12
C THR A 98 21.16 -5.86 6.44
N VAL A 99 20.63 -5.01 7.33
CA VAL A 99 20.05 -5.45 8.60
C VAL A 99 18.83 -6.35 8.38
N LYS A 100 18.02 -6.07 7.35
CA LYS A 100 16.88 -6.93 7.00
C LYS A 100 17.34 -8.33 6.59
N ILE A 101 18.32 -8.42 5.69
CA ILE A 101 18.88 -9.70 5.23
C ILE A 101 19.47 -10.44 6.44
N PHE A 102 20.20 -9.75 7.31
CA PHE A 102 20.75 -10.34 8.51
C PHE A 102 19.65 -10.91 9.44
N ASP A 103 18.62 -10.13 9.74
CA ASP A 103 17.46 -10.58 10.53
C ASP A 103 16.78 -11.81 9.91
N ARG A 104 16.51 -11.77 8.60
CA ARG A 104 15.78 -12.84 7.91
C ARG A 104 16.52 -14.16 7.90
N PHE A 105 17.80 -14.15 7.49
CA PHE A 105 18.55 -15.39 7.28
C PHE A 105 19.27 -15.87 8.54
N PHE A 106 19.78 -14.97 9.38
CA PHE A 106 20.65 -15.35 10.49
C PHE A 106 19.94 -15.33 11.84
N ILE A 107 18.97 -14.43 12.06
CA ILE A 107 18.21 -14.39 13.32
C ILE A 107 16.99 -15.31 13.25
N ARG A 108 16.23 -15.25 12.15
CA ARG A 108 14.98 -16.00 11.99
C ARG A 108 15.13 -17.33 11.24
N GLY A 109 16.27 -17.56 10.58
CA GLY A 109 16.55 -18.81 9.89
C GLY A 109 15.70 -19.08 8.65
N ILE A 110 15.12 -18.04 8.03
CA ILE A 110 14.35 -18.18 6.78
C ILE A 110 15.27 -18.70 5.68
N THR A 111 14.78 -19.63 4.88
CA THR A 111 15.56 -20.20 3.77
C THR A 111 14.84 -20.02 2.43
N ILE A 112 15.63 -19.85 1.37
CA ILE A 112 15.10 -19.66 0.01
C ILE A 112 14.42 -20.95 -0.51
N GLY A 113 14.84 -22.12 0.00
CA GLY A 113 14.32 -23.42 -0.42
C GLY A 113 13.11 -23.93 0.36
N ALA A 114 12.75 -23.29 1.49
CA ALA A 114 11.56 -23.66 2.27
C ALA A 114 10.26 -23.16 1.62
N GLY A 115 9.15 -23.82 1.96
CA GLY A 115 7.81 -23.42 1.51
C GLY A 115 7.40 -22.04 2.01
N TYR A 116 6.38 -21.45 1.39
CA TYR A 116 5.87 -20.14 1.82
C TYR A 116 5.29 -20.19 3.23
N PHE A 117 4.64 -21.29 3.62
CA PHE A 117 4.10 -21.48 4.97
C PHE A 117 5.20 -21.57 6.03
N ASP A 118 6.21 -22.41 5.82
CA ASP A 118 7.32 -22.60 6.77
C ASP A 118 8.03 -21.27 7.08
N ASN A 119 8.33 -20.50 6.02
CA ASN A 119 8.99 -19.21 6.17
C ASN A 119 8.12 -18.18 6.94
N ARG A 120 6.80 -18.29 6.88
CA ARG A 120 5.88 -17.44 7.67
C ARG A 120 5.80 -17.89 9.11
N GLU A 121 5.76 -19.18 9.36
CA GLU A 121 5.75 -19.73 10.71
C GLU A 121 7.02 -19.33 11.47
N LEU A 122 8.20 -19.43 10.83
CA LEU A 122 9.46 -18.94 11.38
C LEU A 122 9.42 -17.43 11.67
N MET A 123 8.83 -16.66 10.77
CA MET A 123 8.66 -15.21 10.94
C MET A 123 7.76 -14.86 12.13
N GLU A 124 6.64 -15.56 12.27
CA GLU A 124 5.65 -15.31 13.33
C GLU A 124 6.17 -15.82 14.68
N GLY A 125 6.73 -17.02 14.73
CA GLY A 125 7.29 -17.64 15.93
C GLY A 125 8.49 -16.87 16.52
N ALA A 126 9.34 -16.28 15.67
CA ALA A 126 10.47 -15.47 16.14
C ALA A 126 10.05 -14.10 16.74
N GLY A 127 8.79 -13.68 16.56
CA GLY A 127 8.26 -12.45 17.13
C GLY A 127 8.95 -11.16 16.64
N GLY A 128 8.75 -10.05 17.37
CA GLY A 128 9.38 -8.76 17.06
C GLY A 128 10.75 -8.60 17.75
N ASN A 129 11.79 -8.23 17.00
CA ASN A 129 13.10 -7.90 17.54
C ASN A 129 13.59 -6.52 17.03
N ALA A 130 14.62 -5.95 17.67
CA ALA A 130 15.11 -4.61 17.35
C ALA A 130 15.65 -4.49 15.91
N PHE A 131 16.32 -5.52 15.39
CA PHE A 131 16.83 -5.55 14.01
C PHE A 131 15.67 -5.54 12.99
N ALA A 132 14.61 -6.31 13.25
CA ALA A 132 13.39 -6.31 12.45
C ALA A 132 12.71 -4.94 12.43
N ILE A 133 12.58 -4.27 13.57
CA ILE A 133 11.96 -2.93 13.62
C ILE A 133 12.82 -1.91 12.89
N PHE A 134 14.13 -1.89 13.16
CA PHE A 134 15.06 -0.94 12.55
C PHE A 134 15.12 -1.11 11.03
N SER A 135 15.22 -2.35 10.55
CA SER A 135 15.21 -2.65 9.12
C SER A 135 13.86 -2.36 8.46
N ALA A 136 12.73 -2.59 9.16
CA ALA A 136 11.42 -2.27 8.66
C ALA A 136 11.25 -0.76 8.41
N VAL A 137 11.81 0.10 9.27
CA VAL A 137 11.76 1.57 9.11
C VAL A 137 12.78 2.09 8.09
N LEU A 138 13.97 1.49 7.99
CA LEU A 138 15.01 1.99 7.07
C LEU A 138 14.90 1.45 5.65
N SER A 139 14.51 0.19 5.46
CA SER A 139 14.45 -0.42 4.13
C SER A 139 13.50 0.29 3.15
N PRO A 140 12.34 0.87 3.56
CA PRO A 140 11.49 1.63 2.63
C PRO A 140 12.12 2.94 2.16
N LEU A 141 13.18 3.46 2.80
CA LEU A 141 13.94 4.59 2.25
C LEU A 141 14.52 4.28 0.85
N GLY A 142 14.63 3.00 0.47
CA GLY A 142 15.02 2.56 -0.87
C GLY A 142 14.14 3.13 -2.01
N ILE A 143 12.91 3.58 -1.72
CA ILE A 143 12.05 4.21 -2.73
C ILE A 143 12.50 5.62 -3.14
N ILE A 144 13.34 6.28 -2.33
CA ILE A 144 13.69 7.70 -2.47
C ILE A 144 14.88 7.93 -3.42
N PRO A 145 15.99 7.17 -3.35
CA PRO A 145 17.12 7.36 -4.27
C PRO A 145 16.72 7.29 -5.75
N LEU A 146 15.80 6.40 -6.12
CA LEU A 146 15.29 6.32 -7.49
C LEU A 146 14.54 7.60 -7.89
N PHE A 147 13.71 8.15 -7.01
CA PHE A 147 13.01 9.40 -7.26
C PHE A 147 13.99 10.56 -7.49
N LEU A 148 14.99 10.71 -6.60
CA LEU A 148 16.00 11.77 -6.71
C LEU A 148 16.86 11.62 -7.97
N LEU A 149 17.23 10.39 -8.33
CA LEU A 149 17.95 10.07 -9.56
C LEU A 149 17.17 10.57 -10.79
N LEU A 150 15.87 10.29 -10.85
CA LEU A 150 15.00 10.65 -11.97
C LEU A 150 14.71 12.14 -12.03
N LYS A 151 14.41 12.79 -10.89
CA LYS A 151 14.07 14.21 -10.83
C LYS A 151 15.23 15.10 -11.24
N TYR A 152 16.42 14.80 -10.72
CA TYR A 152 17.61 15.65 -10.89
C TYR A 152 18.58 15.14 -11.95
N ASN A 153 18.23 14.05 -12.65
CA ASN A 153 19.08 13.40 -13.66
C ASN A 153 20.53 13.21 -13.15
N LEU A 154 20.68 12.68 -11.93
CA LEU A 154 21.99 12.53 -11.30
C LEU A 154 22.89 11.60 -12.14
N LYS A 155 24.10 12.08 -12.45
CA LYS A 155 25.08 11.35 -13.26
C LYS A 155 25.85 10.36 -12.37
N PHE A 156 25.40 9.12 -12.33
CA PHE A 156 26.12 8.00 -11.71
C PHE A 156 26.47 6.92 -12.75
N ASN A 157 27.48 6.11 -12.43
CA ASN A 157 27.87 4.96 -13.26
C ASN A 157 26.77 3.87 -13.29
N ARG A 158 26.88 2.92 -14.22
CA ARG A 158 25.87 1.86 -14.41
C ARG A 158 25.65 0.99 -13.17
N PHE A 159 26.72 0.68 -12.42
CA PHE A 159 26.65 -0.16 -11.23
C PHE A 159 25.87 0.52 -10.10
N TYR A 160 26.13 1.80 -9.88
CA TYR A 160 25.44 2.59 -8.86
C TYR A 160 23.95 2.80 -9.21
N LYS A 161 23.63 2.97 -10.50
CA LYS A 161 22.23 2.93 -10.97
C LYS A 161 21.59 1.57 -10.70
N GLY A 162 22.29 0.47 -11.00
CA GLY A 162 21.84 -0.89 -10.68
C GLY A 162 21.53 -1.06 -9.19
N ALA A 163 22.39 -0.56 -8.30
CA ALA A 163 22.17 -0.61 -6.86
C ALA A 163 20.93 0.20 -6.42
N ILE A 164 20.68 1.37 -7.02
CA ILE A 164 19.47 2.17 -6.75
C ILE A 164 18.20 1.41 -7.15
N PHE A 165 18.20 0.76 -8.31
CA PHE A 165 17.06 -0.08 -8.74
C PHE A 165 16.88 -1.30 -7.83
N LEU A 166 17.97 -1.95 -7.43
CA LEU A 166 17.94 -3.06 -6.48
C LEU A 166 17.33 -2.62 -5.15
N LEU A 167 17.76 -1.48 -4.58
CA LEU A 167 17.19 -0.95 -3.34
C LEU A 167 15.69 -0.64 -3.47
N PHE A 168 15.27 -0.09 -4.61
CA PHE A 168 13.84 0.20 -4.86
C PHE A 168 13.00 -1.09 -4.86
N PHE A 169 13.49 -2.15 -5.51
CA PHE A 169 12.78 -3.42 -5.62
C PHE A 169 13.13 -4.44 -4.53
N ALA A 170 13.99 -4.09 -3.56
CA ALA A 170 14.49 -5.04 -2.57
C ALA A 170 13.36 -5.68 -1.74
N GLN A 171 12.25 -4.97 -1.50
CA GLN A 171 11.13 -5.54 -0.76
C GLN A 171 10.32 -6.59 -1.55
N ILE A 172 10.47 -6.66 -2.87
CA ILE A 172 9.90 -7.74 -3.70
C ILE A 172 10.48 -9.07 -3.27
N PHE A 173 11.77 -9.13 -2.93
CA PHE A 173 12.42 -10.35 -2.48
C PHE A 173 11.75 -10.92 -1.23
N ASP A 174 11.53 -10.06 -0.21
CA ASP A 174 10.81 -10.45 1.02
C ASP A 174 9.35 -10.84 0.74
N ALA A 175 8.72 -10.17 -0.23
CA ALA A 175 7.36 -10.50 -0.64
C ALA A 175 7.26 -11.90 -1.24
N ILE A 176 8.22 -12.25 -2.11
CA ILE A 176 8.29 -13.57 -2.73
C ILE A 176 8.57 -14.63 -1.66
N LEU A 177 9.55 -14.42 -0.77
CA LEU A 177 9.86 -15.39 0.30
C LEU A 177 8.66 -15.71 1.22
N LEU A 178 7.78 -14.74 1.45
CA LEU A 178 6.63 -14.87 2.36
C LEU A 178 5.29 -15.09 1.63
N GLY A 179 5.31 -15.26 0.30
CA GLY A 179 4.10 -15.36 -0.52
C GLY A 179 3.15 -14.17 -0.35
N SER A 180 3.69 -12.96 -0.16
CA SER A 180 2.95 -11.71 0.02
C SER A 180 2.80 -10.96 -1.30
N ARG A 181 1.59 -10.48 -1.59
CA ARG A 181 1.23 -9.83 -2.86
C ARG A 181 1.09 -8.32 -2.74
N SER A 182 0.69 -7.82 -1.57
CA SER A 182 0.28 -6.43 -1.40
C SER A 182 1.42 -5.42 -1.57
N ILE A 183 2.64 -5.75 -1.13
CA ILE A 183 3.79 -4.85 -1.31
C ILE A 183 4.23 -4.77 -2.78
N LEU A 184 4.00 -5.83 -3.56
CA LEU A 184 4.26 -5.84 -5.00
C LEU A 184 3.38 -4.79 -5.68
N PHE A 185 2.08 -4.75 -5.37
CA PHE A 185 1.17 -3.69 -5.86
C PHE A 185 1.70 -2.30 -5.54
N ILE A 186 2.13 -2.04 -4.30
CA ILE A 186 2.66 -0.73 -3.90
C ILE A 186 3.86 -0.34 -4.75
N LEU A 187 4.88 -1.22 -4.86
CA LEU A 187 6.12 -0.89 -5.55
C LEU A 187 5.93 -0.71 -7.06
N PHE A 188 5.14 -1.56 -7.72
CA PHE A 188 4.89 -1.44 -9.15
C PHE A 188 4.04 -0.22 -9.50
N ILE A 189 3.01 0.10 -8.69
CA ILE A 189 2.23 1.33 -8.90
C ILE A 189 3.10 2.55 -8.63
N LEU A 190 3.90 2.56 -7.56
CA LEU A 190 4.80 3.67 -7.25
C LEU A 190 5.85 3.88 -8.37
N PHE A 191 6.41 2.79 -8.90
CA PHE A 191 7.30 2.84 -10.05
C PHE A 191 6.60 3.42 -11.28
N GLY A 192 5.38 2.98 -11.58
CA GLY A 192 4.55 3.51 -12.66
C GLY A 192 4.28 5.01 -12.50
N LEU A 193 3.95 5.46 -11.27
CA LEU A 193 3.76 6.87 -10.94
C LEU A 193 5.05 7.68 -11.15
N TYR A 194 6.21 7.17 -10.76
CA TYR A 194 7.51 7.82 -11.02
C TYR A 194 7.74 7.97 -12.54
N MET A 195 7.56 6.88 -13.28
CA MET A 195 7.78 6.90 -14.74
C MET A 195 6.82 7.86 -15.46
N ALA A 196 5.55 7.91 -15.04
CA ALA A 196 4.55 8.81 -15.58
C ALA A 196 4.81 10.27 -15.20
N PHE A 197 5.13 10.53 -13.93
CA PHE A 197 5.43 11.88 -13.44
C PHE A 197 6.62 12.49 -14.17
N PHE A 198 7.72 11.73 -14.33
CA PHE A 198 8.93 12.16 -15.03
C PHE A 198 8.87 12.02 -16.56
N LYS A 199 7.69 11.71 -17.12
CA LYS A 199 7.43 11.49 -18.56
C LYS A 199 8.45 10.55 -19.23
N LYS A 200 8.93 9.54 -18.48
CA LYS A 200 9.82 8.48 -19.00
C LYS A 200 9.05 7.49 -19.85
N ILE A 201 7.74 7.36 -19.61
CA ILE A 201 6.82 6.62 -20.47
C ILE A 201 6.02 7.65 -21.30
N ARG A 202 6.00 7.46 -22.62
CA ARG A 202 5.06 8.10 -23.52
C ARG A 202 4.08 7.03 -24.01
N PHE A 203 2.80 7.19 -23.69
CA PHE A 203 1.76 6.26 -24.13
C PHE A 203 1.49 6.49 -25.61
N THR A 204 2.07 5.64 -26.45
CA THR A 204 1.61 5.42 -27.84
C THR A 204 0.73 4.18 -27.85
N PHE A 205 -0.15 4.01 -28.85
CA PHE A 205 -1.04 2.84 -28.93
C PHE A 205 -0.29 1.50 -28.72
N ARG A 206 0.85 1.30 -29.40
CA ARG A 206 1.71 0.12 -29.22
C ARG A 206 2.22 -0.03 -27.77
N LYS A 207 2.67 1.05 -27.14
CA LYS A 207 3.15 1.03 -25.75
C LYS A 207 2.01 0.80 -24.76
N SER A 208 0.82 1.32 -25.04
CA SER A 208 -0.37 1.07 -24.23
C SER A 208 -0.77 -0.40 -24.26
N ILE A 209 -0.68 -1.06 -25.42
CA ILE A 209 -0.89 -2.51 -25.54
C ILE A 209 0.15 -3.28 -24.72
N ILE A 210 1.44 -2.93 -24.81
CA ILE A 210 2.51 -3.57 -24.01
C ILE A 210 2.24 -3.41 -22.51
N VAL A 211 1.84 -2.20 -22.07
CA VAL A 211 1.49 -1.95 -20.67
C VAL A 211 0.29 -2.78 -20.23
N LEU A 212 -0.73 -2.93 -21.08
CA LEU A 212 -1.88 -3.80 -20.81
C LEU A 212 -1.45 -5.27 -20.64
N PHE A 213 -0.67 -5.81 -21.56
CA PHE A 213 -0.18 -7.19 -21.44
C PHE A 213 0.73 -7.39 -20.24
N ALA A 214 1.59 -6.41 -19.92
CA ALA A 214 2.42 -6.46 -18.72
C ALA A 214 1.56 -6.44 -17.44
N PHE A 215 0.48 -5.65 -17.41
CA PHE A 215 -0.47 -5.64 -16.31
C PHE A 215 -1.22 -6.97 -16.19
N LEU A 216 -1.67 -7.56 -17.30
CA LEU A 216 -2.31 -8.89 -17.30
C LEU A 216 -1.33 -9.96 -16.81
N ALA A 217 -0.10 -9.99 -17.32
CA ALA A 217 0.93 -10.92 -16.87
C ALA A 217 1.23 -10.76 -15.37
N PHE A 218 1.23 -9.53 -14.86
CA PHE A 218 1.35 -9.25 -13.44
C PHE A 218 0.18 -9.81 -12.63
N LEU A 219 -1.08 -9.67 -13.09
CA LEU A 219 -2.24 -10.28 -12.43
C LEU A 219 -2.18 -11.82 -12.45
N PHE A 220 -1.68 -12.41 -13.53
CA PHE A 220 -1.44 -13.86 -13.61
C PHE A 220 -0.37 -14.29 -12.61
N LEU A 221 0.76 -13.57 -12.51
CA LEU A 221 1.79 -13.84 -11.51
C LEU A 221 1.23 -13.77 -10.08
N MET A 222 0.38 -12.79 -9.78
CA MET A 222 -0.25 -12.67 -8.46
C MET A 222 -1.17 -13.84 -8.13
N ASN A 223 -1.91 -14.34 -9.11
CA ASN A 223 -2.76 -15.51 -8.93
C ASN A 223 -1.94 -16.79 -8.86
N PHE A 224 -0.85 -16.90 -9.64
CA PHE A 224 0.09 -17.99 -9.56
C PHE A 224 0.70 -18.12 -8.15
N ILE A 225 1.24 -17.04 -7.58
CA ILE A 225 1.79 -17.04 -6.21
C ILE A 225 0.73 -17.50 -5.19
N PHE A 226 -0.52 -17.04 -5.36
CA PHE A 226 -1.62 -17.43 -4.48
C PHE A 226 -2.00 -18.91 -4.63
N LEU A 227 -2.02 -19.42 -5.85
CA LEU A 227 -2.31 -20.82 -6.14
C LEU A 227 -1.22 -21.74 -5.63
N GLU A 228 0.05 -21.45 -5.88
CA GLU A 228 1.17 -22.25 -5.38
C GLU A 228 1.15 -22.32 -3.85
N ARG A 229 0.96 -21.17 -3.19
CA ARG A 229 0.79 -21.13 -1.75
C ARG A 229 -0.39 -21.98 -1.29
N THR A 230 -1.53 -21.90 -1.99
CA THR A 230 -2.70 -22.69 -1.60
C THR A 230 -2.48 -24.19 -1.81
N ARG A 231 -1.77 -24.59 -2.87
CA ARG A 231 -1.43 -25.98 -3.17
C ARG A 231 -0.57 -26.63 -2.09
N GLU A 232 0.27 -25.87 -1.39
CA GLU A 232 1.10 -26.40 -0.28
C GLU A 232 0.25 -27.13 0.79
N PHE A 233 -0.99 -26.69 1.05
CA PHE A 233 -1.89 -27.36 2.01
C PHE A 233 -3.13 -27.99 1.37
N ALA A 234 -3.62 -27.49 0.24
CA ALA A 234 -4.84 -27.95 -0.41
C ALA A 234 -4.61 -29.03 -1.48
N GLY A 235 -3.38 -29.18 -1.97
CA GLY A 235 -3.04 -30.04 -3.10
C GLY A 235 -3.99 -29.84 -4.30
N ASN A 236 -4.51 -30.95 -4.85
CA ASN A 236 -5.40 -30.94 -6.01
C ASN A 236 -6.77 -30.30 -5.76
N LYS A 237 -7.18 -30.10 -4.50
CA LYS A 237 -8.46 -29.48 -4.14
C LYS A 237 -8.42 -27.96 -4.12
N THR A 238 -7.31 -27.34 -4.52
CA THR A 238 -7.08 -25.89 -4.46
C THR A 238 -8.24 -25.06 -5.01
N TYR A 239 -8.76 -25.37 -6.21
CA TYR A 239 -9.86 -24.60 -6.79
C TYR A 239 -11.16 -24.74 -6.00
N GLU A 240 -11.48 -25.95 -5.54
CA GLU A 240 -12.69 -26.22 -4.77
C GLU A 240 -12.66 -25.51 -3.42
N ILE A 241 -11.54 -25.62 -2.70
CA ILE A 241 -11.36 -24.96 -1.40
C ILE A 241 -11.43 -23.44 -1.56
N VAL A 242 -10.77 -22.86 -2.56
CA VAL A 242 -10.82 -21.39 -2.73
C VAL A 242 -12.23 -20.90 -3.08
N LEU A 243 -12.92 -21.58 -4.00
CA LEU A 243 -14.24 -21.12 -4.48
C LEU A 243 -15.38 -21.37 -3.49
N ASN A 244 -15.20 -22.29 -2.53
CA ASN A 244 -16.28 -22.68 -1.61
C ASN A 244 -15.95 -22.46 -0.13
N GLU A 245 -14.69 -22.60 0.28
CA GLU A 245 -14.30 -22.67 1.69
C GLU A 245 -13.39 -21.52 2.15
N SER A 246 -12.89 -20.71 1.21
CA SER A 246 -12.13 -19.50 1.56
C SER A 246 -12.91 -18.59 2.51
N ASN A 247 -12.23 -18.02 3.50
CA ASN A 247 -12.86 -17.17 4.51
C ASN A 247 -13.69 -16.03 3.90
N VAL A 248 -13.28 -15.45 2.76
CA VAL A 248 -14.04 -14.39 2.10
C VAL A 248 -15.42 -14.85 1.59
N ASN A 249 -15.61 -16.14 1.32
CA ASN A 249 -16.87 -16.70 0.82
C ASN A 249 -18.03 -16.57 1.82
N TYR A 250 -17.72 -16.44 3.11
CA TYR A 250 -18.72 -16.23 4.15
C TYR A 250 -19.55 -14.95 3.94
N THR A 251 -18.95 -13.87 3.45
CA THR A 251 -19.67 -12.60 3.16
C THR A 251 -19.95 -12.42 1.68
N LEU A 252 -19.05 -12.87 0.80
CA LEU A 252 -19.14 -12.68 -0.63
C LEU A 252 -18.57 -13.89 -1.37
N THR A 253 -19.38 -14.63 -2.13
CA THR A 253 -18.96 -15.82 -2.90
C THR A 253 -19.32 -15.66 -4.38
N SER A 254 -18.75 -16.48 -5.27
CA SER A 254 -19.25 -16.63 -6.64
C SER A 254 -20.67 -17.20 -6.67
N ASN A 255 -21.47 -16.74 -7.63
CA ASN A 255 -22.86 -17.17 -7.79
C ASN A 255 -22.95 -18.62 -8.32
N LYS A 256 -24.14 -19.23 -8.22
CA LYS A 256 -24.37 -20.63 -8.61
C LYS A 256 -24.09 -20.89 -10.10
N GLU A 257 -24.47 -19.94 -10.95
CA GLU A 257 -24.28 -20.03 -12.40
C GLU A 257 -22.79 -20.13 -12.77
N PHE A 258 -21.96 -19.26 -12.19
CA PHE A 258 -20.51 -19.29 -12.39
C PHE A 258 -19.92 -20.62 -11.93
N LYS A 259 -20.29 -21.11 -10.74
CA LYS A 259 -19.78 -22.39 -10.20
C LYS A 259 -20.15 -23.58 -11.07
N ASN A 260 -21.37 -23.61 -11.62
CA ASN A 260 -21.81 -24.66 -12.52
C ASN A 260 -21.03 -24.62 -13.85
N ASN A 261 -20.88 -23.44 -14.43
CA ASN A 261 -20.14 -23.27 -15.68
C ASN A 261 -18.65 -23.58 -15.53
N PHE A 262 -18.05 -23.22 -14.39
CA PHE A 262 -16.62 -23.42 -14.12
C PHE A 262 -16.18 -24.90 -14.19
N ARG A 263 -17.02 -25.81 -13.68
CA ARG A 263 -16.73 -27.26 -13.68
C ARG A 263 -16.63 -27.85 -15.09
N ASN A 264 -17.32 -27.25 -16.05
CA ASN A 264 -17.39 -27.72 -17.44
C ASN A 264 -16.37 -27.04 -18.35
N MET A 265 -15.56 -26.10 -17.83
CA MET A 265 -14.54 -25.39 -18.62
C MET A 265 -13.28 -26.24 -18.81
N ASN A 266 -12.57 -26.03 -19.92
CA ASN A 266 -11.21 -26.55 -20.09
C ASN A 266 -10.21 -25.87 -19.14
N SER A 267 -9.00 -26.42 -19.01
CA SER A 267 -7.98 -25.95 -18.06
C SER A 267 -7.57 -24.48 -18.23
N ILE A 268 -7.49 -23.99 -19.47
CA ILE A 268 -7.13 -22.60 -19.76
C ILE A 268 -8.26 -21.67 -19.33
N SER A 269 -9.49 -21.98 -19.74
CA SER A 269 -10.69 -21.21 -19.37
C SER A 269 -10.94 -21.22 -17.87
N GLN A 270 -10.70 -22.34 -17.18
CA GLN A 270 -10.73 -22.42 -15.72
C GLN A 270 -9.70 -21.48 -15.10
N THR A 271 -8.46 -21.50 -15.58
CA THR A 271 -7.39 -20.64 -15.05
C THR A 271 -7.73 -19.15 -15.21
N ILE A 272 -8.23 -18.75 -16.39
CA ILE A 272 -8.64 -17.37 -16.68
C ILE A 272 -9.83 -16.95 -15.82
N SER A 273 -10.91 -17.74 -15.81
CA SER A 273 -12.12 -17.45 -15.02
C SER A 273 -11.84 -17.43 -13.53
N PHE A 274 -10.98 -18.34 -13.05
CA PHE A 274 -10.53 -18.38 -11.66
C PHE A 274 -9.75 -17.11 -11.30
N THR A 275 -8.75 -16.74 -12.11
CA THR A 275 -7.97 -15.51 -11.94
C THR A 275 -8.89 -14.28 -11.88
N TYR A 276 -9.87 -14.21 -12.77
CA TYR A 276 -10.86 -13.13 -12.79
C TYR A 276 -11.70 -13.09 -11.51
N ILE A 277 -12.32 -14.21 -11.12
CA ILE A 277 -13.27 -14.23 -10.00
C ILE A 277 -12.57 -13.98 -8.66
N THR A 278 -11.40 -14.58 -8.43
CA THR A 278 -10.64 -14.39 -7.19
C THR A 278 -10.10 -12.97 -7.11
N THR A 279 -9.67 -12.39 -8.24
CA THR A 279 -9.22 -11.00 -8.28
C THR A 279 -10.37 -10.06 -7.95
N ILE A 280 -11.53 -10.20 -8.59
CA ILE A 280 -12.64 -9.29 -8.30
C ILE A 280 -13.13 -9.47 -6.86
N GLN A 281 -13.31 -10.71 -6.39
CA GLN A 281 -13.68 -10.98 -5.00
C GLN A 281 -12.69 -10.36 -4.01
N TYR A 282 -11.39 -10.45 -4.29
CA TYR A 282 -10.35 -9.80 -3.48
C TYR A 282 -10.49 -8.27 -3.45
N PHE A 283 -10.88 -7.66 -4.57
CA PHE A 283 -11.10 -6.21 -4.66
C PHE A 283 -12.44 -5.75 -4.08
N THR A 284 -13.46 -6.61 -4.06
CA THR A 284 -14.82 -6.19 -3.69
C THR A 284 -15.25 -6.57 -2.28
N HIS A 285 -14.73 -7.66 -1.70
CA HIS A 285 -15.23 -8.17 -0.41
C HIS A 285 -15.07 -7.18 0.74
N GLY A 286 -14.03 -6.33 0.75
CA GLY A 286 -13.72 -5.46 1.90
C GLY A 286 -14.88 -4.54 2.32
N MET A 287 -15.70 -4.06 1.37
CA MET A 287 -16.89 -3.24 1.63
C MET A 287 -18.06 -4.05 2.22
N ILE A 288 -18.19 -5.33 1.83
CA ILE A 288 -19.20 -6.24 2.37
C ILE A 288 -18.78 -6.68 3.78
N GLU A 289 -17.50 -6.99 3.95
CA GLU A 289 -16.90 -7.31 5.23
C GLU A 289 -17.00 -6.14 6.22
N PHE A 290 -16.92 -4.89 5.75
CA PHE A 290 -17.13 -3.72 6.60
C PHE A 290 -18.56 -3.66 7.18
N SER A 291 -19.58 -4.05 6.40
CA SER A 291 -20.95 -4.17 6.91
C SER A 291 -21.04 -5.21 8.02
N TYR A 292 -20.43 -6.38 7.83
CA TYR A 292 -20.39 -7.42 8.85
C TYR A 292 -19.67 -6.95 10.11
N LEU A 293 -18.52 -6.29 9.95
CA LEU A 293 -17.76 -5.70 11.05
C LEU A 293 -18.62 -4.73 11.86
N TYR A 294 -19.37 -3.84 11.19
CA TYR A 294 -20.23 -2.87 11.86
C TYR A 294 -21.30 -3.55 12.74
N ASP A 295 -21.94 -4.60 12.22
CA ASP A 295 -22.98 -5.34 12.95
C ASP A 295 -22.46 -6.15 14.13
N ASN A 296 -21.23 -6.67 14.04
CA ASN A 296 -20.73 -7.68 14.98
C ASN A 296 -19.62 -7.15 15.90
N PHE A 297 -19.26 -5.87 15.79
CA PHE A 297 -18.31 -5.22 16.68
C PHE A 297 -19.03 -4.48 17.80
N HIS A 298 -19.00 -5.06 19.00
CA HIS A 298 -19.61 -4.48 20.21
C HIS A 298 -18.58 -4.24 21.33
N LYS A 299 -17.29 -4.33 21.01
CA LYS A 299 -16.19 -4.15 21.97
C LYS A 299 -15.83 -2.67 22.09
N GLU A 300 -15.04 -2.35 23.11
CA GLU A 300 -14.43 -1.03 23.23
C GLU A 300 -13.47 -0.75 22.07
N HIS A 301 -13.49 0.50 21.59
CA HIS A 301 -12.63 0.95 20.51
C HIS A 301 -11.16 1.09 20.97
N SER A 302 -10.23 0.76 20.09
CA SER A 302 -8.79 0.69 20.41
C SER A 302 -8.04 2.04 20.36
N LEU A 303 -8.71 3.14 20.04
CA LEU A 303 -8.18 4.51 20.04
C LEU A 303 -6.85 4.70 19.27
N GLY A 304 -6.65 3.94 18.21
CA GLY A 304 -5.46 3.94 17.36
C GLY A 304 -4.57 2.71 17.55
N GLY A 305 -4.79 1.92 18.60
CA GLY A 305 -4.04 0.70 18.88
C GLY A 305 -4.14 -0.37 17.77
N TYR A 306 -5.18 -0.36 16.95
CA TYR A 306 -5.34 -1.30 15.84
C TYR A 306 -4.65 -0.81 14.56
N THR A 307 -4.95 0.41 14.10
CA THR A 307 -4.35 0.99 12.88
C THR A 307 -2.86 1.27 13.05
N PHE A 308 -2.44 1.66 14.25
CA PHE A 308 -1.07 2.04 14.58
C PHE A 308 -0.36 1.04 15.50
N ALA A 309 -0.83 -0.20 15.53
CA ALA A 309 -0.33 -1.29 16.38
C ALA A 309 1.21 -1.45 16.37
N VAL A 310 1.86 -1.14 15.25
CA VAL A 310 3.32 -1.19 15.13
C VAL A 310 4.01 -0.24 16.11
N TYR A 311 3.47 0.98 16.30
CA TYR A 311 4.04 1.93 17.25
C TYR A 311 3.78 1.48 18.68
N ASP A 312 2.58 0.96 18.99
CA ASP A 312 2.27 0.44 20.32
C ASP A 312 3.19 -0.73 20.69
N ARG A 313 3.41 -1.67 19.76
CA ARG A 313 4.38 -2.76 19.93
C ARG A 313 5.80 -2.24 20.17
N PHE A 314 6.21 -1.19 19.46
CA PHE A 314 7.53 -0.58 19.64
C PHE A 314 7.68 0.08 21.01
N PHE A 315 6.71 0.91 21.42
CA PHE A 315 6.74 1.57 22.72
C PHE A 315 6.66 0.56 23.85
N SER A 316 5.81 -0.46 23.73
CA SER A 316 5.72 -1.53 24.71
C SER A 316 7.07 -2.23 24.92
N LYS A 317 7.77 -2.53 23.82
CA LYS A 317 9.11 -3.14 23.90
C LYS A 317 10.15 -2.22 24.58
N ILE A 318 10.10 -0.91 24.34
CA ILE A 318 11.03 0.06 24.94
C ILE A 318 10.71 0.29 26.42
N MET A 319 9.43 0.37 26.77
CA MET A 319 8.98 0.60 28.14
C MET A 319 8.99 -0.67 28.99
N GLY A 320 9.26 -1.83 28.40
CA GLY A 320 9.24 -3.12 29.10
C GLY A 320 7.83 -3.59 29.46
N THR A 321 6.80 -3.09 28.76
CA THR A 321 5.41 -3.52 28.94
C THR A 321 5.04 -4.62 27.95
N ASN A 322 4.03 -5.42 28.29
CA ASN A 322 3.55 -6.48 27.42
C ASN A 322 2.58 -5.93 26.38
N PHE A 323 2.86 -6.19 25.11
CA PHE A 323 1.95 -5.92 24.01
C PHE A 323 1.06 -7.15 23.78
N ASP A 324 -0.24 -7.01 23.97
CA ASP A 324 -1.20 -8.11 23.79
C ASP A 324 -1.65 -8.23 22.33
N GLN A 325 -0.87 -9.01 21.57
CA GLN A 325 -1.13 -9.31 20.16
C GLN A 325 -2.45 -10.07 19.97
N GLU A 326 -2.79 -10.97 20.89
CA GLU A 326 -3.97 -11.83 20.80
C GLU A 326 -5.24 -11.01 20.99
N LYS A 327 -5.27 -10.12 21.99
CA LYS A 327 -6.36 -9.16 22.16
C LYS A 327 -6.57 -8.32 20.91
N LEU A 328 -5.48 -7.87 20.27
CA LEU A 328 -5.58 -7.07 19.05
C LEU A 328 -6.16 -7.88 17.88
N GLN A 329 -5.71 -9.12 17.69
CA GLN A 329 -6.23 -10.01 16.63
C GLN A 329 -7.71 -10.33 16.84
N LYS A 330 -8.12 -10.55 18.10
CA LYS A 330 -9.50 -10.82 18.47
C LYS A 330 -10.41 -9.58 18.48
N LEU A 331 -9.89 -8.37 18.24
CA LEU A 331 -10.75 -7.17 18.14
C LEU A 331 -11.70 -7.28 16.94
N ALA A 332 -11.18 -7.69 15.79
CA ALA A 332 -12.00 -7.91 14.61
C ALA A 332 -12.89 -9.14 14.82
N PRO A 333 -14.19 -9.08 14.46
CA PRO A 333 -15.09 -10.23 14.58
C PRO A 333 -14.65 -11.45 13.76
N ARG A 334 -13.85 -11.24 12.70
CA ARG A 334 -13.35 -12.30 11.81
C ARG A 334 -11.85 -12.16 11.61
N GLU A 335 -11.13 -13.20 11.99
CA GLU A 335 -9.68 -13.26 11.82
C GLU A 335 -9.30 -13.61 10.37
N GLY A 336 -8.17 -13.06 9.90
CA GLY A 336 -7.62 -13.38 8.58
C GLY A 336 -8.39 -12.81 7.38
N VAL A 337 -9.45 -12.02 7.60
CA VAL A 337 -10.19 -11.31 6.55
C VAL A 337 -10.04 -9.81 6.75
N TYR A 338 -9.62 -9.10 5.71
CA TYR A 338 -9.50 -7.65 5.80
C TYR A 338 -10.78 -6.96 5.34
N THR A 339 -10.88 -5.69 5.73
CA THR A 339 -11.94 -4.77 5.32
C THR A 339 -11.34 -3.62 4.52
N THR A 340 -12.16 -2.62 4.21
CA THR A 340 -11.75 -1.37 3.58
C THR A 340 -10.74 -0.57 4.41
N PHE A 341 -10.28 0.56 3.88
CA PHE A 341 -9.53 1.56 4.63
C PHE A 341 -10.22 1.97 5.95
N PHE A 342 -11.54 1.98 5.98
CA PHE A 342 -12.35 2.47 7.09
C PHE A 342 -12.54 1.43 8.20
N GLY A 343 -12.39 0.14 7.93
CA GLY A 343 -12.61 -0.89 8.96
C GLY A 343 -11.64 -0.81 10.15
N PRO A 344 -10.31 -0.79 9.92
CA PRO A 344 -9.34 -0.56 10.99
C PRO A 344 -9.58 0.76 11.75
N LEU A 345 -9.99 1.81 11.03
CA LEU A 345 -10.30 3.09 11.67
C LEU A 345 -11.58 2.99 12.53
N TYR A 346 -12.57 2.22 12.11
CA TYR A 346 -13.80 1.98 12.87
C TYR A 346 -13.52 1.18 14.14
N LEU A 347 -12.64 0.17 14.06
CA LEU A 347 -12.16 -0.55 15.26
C LEU A 347 -11.51 0.42 16.26
N ASP A 348 -10.75 1.41 15.76
CA ASP A 348 -10.07 2.40 16.60
C ASP A 348 -10.97 3.52 17.13
N PHE A 349 -11.93 4.00 16.35
CA PHE A 349 -12.59 5.28 16.63
C PHE A 349 -14.11 5.25 16.48
N GLY A 350 -14.71 4.16 16.00
CA GLY A 350 -16.15 4.07 15.77
C GLY A 350 -16.65 5.19 14.84
N TRP A 351 -17.65 5.95 15.29
CA TRP A 351 -18.17 7.11 14.56
C TRP A 351 -17.19 8.31 14.52
N LEU A 352 -16.20 8.38 15.42
CA LEU A 352 -15.16 9.41 15.38
C LEU A 352 -14.18 9.24 14.20
N THR A 353 -14.29 8.15 13.45
CA THR A 353 -13.63 8.01 12.14
C THR A 353 -13.90 9.19 11.22
N ILE A 354 -15.10 9.79 11.28
CA ILE A 354 -15.47 10.97 10.51
C ILE A 354 -14.51 12.13 10.80
N VAL A 355 -14.18 12.37 12.07
CA VAL A 355 -13.23 13.40 12.50
C VAL A 355 -11.83 13.07 12.01
N PHE A 356 -11.42 11.79 12.11
CA PHE A 356 -10.14 11.33 11.57
C PHE A 356 -10.05 11.62 10.06
N MET A 357 -11.09 11.30 9.29
CA MET A 357 -11.13 11.52 7.85
C MET A 357 -11.10 13.00 7.46
N LEU A 358 -11.77 13.86 8.24
CA LEU A 358 -11.68 15.31 8.09
C LEU A 358 -10.23 15.80 8.21
N LEU A 359 -9.53 15.35 9.25
CA LEU A 359 -8.12 15.71 9.47
C LEU A 359 -7.22 15.10 8.40
N PHE A 360 -7.45 13.85 8.02
CA PHE A 360 -6.70 13.15 6.97
C PHE A 360 -6.85 13.86 5.61
N GLY A 361 -8.05 14.35 5.28
CA GLY A 361 -8.29 15.19 4.11
C GLY A 361 -7.47 16.48 4.13
N LYS A 362 -7.45 17.18 5.26
CA LYS A 362 -6.67 18.42 5.44
C LYS A 362 -5.16 18.17 5.31
N VAL A 363 -4.64 17.10 5.91
CA VAL A 363 -3.23 16.68 5.82
C VAL A 363 -2.87 16.31 4.38
N THR A 364 -3.72 15.52 3.72
CA THR A 364 -3.53 15.12 2.32
C THR A 364 -3.49 16.32 1.39
N ARG A 365 -4.37 17.31 1.60
CA ARG A 365 -4.35 18.56 0.82
C ARG A 365 -3.10 19.39 1.08
N ASN A 366 -2.62 19.47 2.32
CA ASN A 366 -1.36 20.14 2.64
C ASN A 366 -0.18 19.51 1.87
N ILE A 367 -0.09 18.17 1.88
CA ILE A 367 0.93 17.44 1.13
C ILE A 367 0.81 17.73 -0.37
N TYR A 368 -0.40 17.65 -0.93
CA TYR A 368 -0.67 17.98 -2.32
C TYR A 368 -0.16 19.38 -2.72
N GLU A 369 -0.45 20.40 -1.91
CA GLU A 369 0.02 21.76 -2.18
C GLU A 369 1.54 21.89 -2.05
N LYS A 370 2.18 21.19 -1.11
CA LYS A 370 3.65 21.13 -1.03
C LYS A 370 4.27 20.41 -2.23
N SER A 371 3.62 19.39 -2.78
CA SER A 371 4.06 18.72 -4.00
C SER A 371 4.05 19.67 -5.20
N LYS A 372 3.00 20.49 -5.34
CA LYS A 372 2.95 21.55 -6.36
C LYS A 372 4.05 22.61 -6.20
N LYS A 373 4.56 22.82 -4.98
CA LYS A 373 5.71 23.70 -4.70
C LYS A 373 7.07 23.03 -4.97
N GLY A 374 7.07 21.76 -5.40
CA GLY A 374 8.28 21.04 -5.80
C GLY A 374 8.98 20.29 -4.67
N SER A 375 8.36 20.14 -3.50
CA SER A 375 8.92 19.37 -2.38
C SER A 375 9.02 17.87 -2.71
N ASP A 376 10.23 17.33 -2.65
CA ASP A 376 10.48 15.92 -2.98
C ASP A 376 9.74 14.96 -2.06
N TRP A 377 9.85 15.16 -0.74
CA TRP A 377 9.17 14.30 0.22
C TRP A 377 7.65 14.36 0.04
N ALA A 378 7.10 15.54 -0.27
CA ALA A 378 5.67 15.70 -0.46
C ALA A 378 5.18 15.00 -1.74
N ILE A 379 5.95 15.06 -2.83
CA ILE A 379 5.61 14.35 -4.07
C ILE A 379 5.58 12.83 -3.82
N ILE A 380 6.60 12.29 -3.17
CA ILE A 380 6.67 10.84 -2.88
C ILE A 380 5.53 10.44 -1.92
N MET A 381 5.30 11.22 -0.85
CA MET A 381 4.19 10.99 0.09
C MET A 381 2.83 11.05 -0.60
N LEU A 382 2.63 12.00 -1.52
CA LEU A 382 1.41 12.10 -2.32
C LEU A 382 1.19 10.88 -3.20
N PHE A 383 2.25 10.33 -3.81
CA PHE A 383 2.13 9.11 -4.62
C PHE A 383 1.77 7.89 -3.77
N TYR A 384 2.30 7.81 -2.56
CA TYR A 384 1.87 6.77 -1.64
C TYR A 384 0.42 6.98 -1.17
N PHE A 385 0.01 8.21 -0.85
CA PHE A 385 -1.38 8.54 -0.54
C PHE A 385 -2.33 8.29 -1.72
N PHE A 386 -1.87 8.48 -2.96
CA PHE A 386 -2.64 8.07 -4.14
C PHE A 386 -2.97 6.57 -4.09
N ILE A 387 -2.01 5.71 -3.73
CA ILE A 387 -2.24 4.27 -3.59
C ILE A 387 -3.24 4.00 -2.46
N VAL A 388 -3.04 4.62 -1.29
CA VAL A 388 -3.97 4.48 -0.14
C VAL A 388 -5.40 4.87 -0.52
N LEU A 389 -5.58 6.01 -1.19
CA LEU A 389 -6.90 6.50 -1.59
C LEU A 389 -7.52 5.66 -2.72
N MET A 390 -6.71 5.23 -3.70
CA MET A 390 -7.18 4.40 -4.83
C MET A 390 -7.69 3.03 -4.36
N PHE A 391 -7.10 2.50 -3.28
CA PHE A 391 -7.50 1.23 -2.68
C PHE A 391 -8.34 1.39 -1.42
N ALA A 392 -8.81 2.60 -1.10
CA ALA A 392 -9.64 2.85 0.08
C ALA A 392 -10.88 1.92 0.18
N PRO A 393 -11.64 1.63 -0.90
CA PRO A 393 -12.76 0.69 -0.81
C PRO A 393 -12.32 -0.79 -0.77
N VAL A 394 -11.03 -1.08 -0.97
CA VAL A 394 -10.50 -2.44 -1.04
C VAL A 394 -9.83 -2.82 0.28
N PHE A 395 -8.83 -2.05 0.70
CA PHE A 395 -7.90 -2.43 1.76
C PHE A 395 -7.26 -1.20 2.42
N ASN A 396 -7.02 -1.28 3.73
CA ASN A 396 -6.25 -0.27 4.44
C ASN A 396 -4.73 -0.46 4.22
N PHE A 397 -4.19 0.21 3.20
CA PHE A 397 -2.75 0.19 2.95
C PHE A 397 -1.90 0.94 3.99
N VAL A 398 -2.49 1.73 4.91
CA VAL A 398 -1.74 2.35 6.01
C VAL A 398 -1.39 1.30 7.07
N ASN A 399 -2.37 0.50 7.48
CA ASN A 399 -2.18 -0.59 8.44
C ASN A 399 -1.43 -1.77 7.78
N GLY A 400 -1.88 -2.18 6.59
CA GLY A 400 -1.38 -3.37 5.93
C GLY A 400 -0.15 -3.16 5.04
N ALA A 401 0.42 -4.27 4.57
CA ALA A 401 1.48 -4.30 3.55
C ALA A 401 2.72 -3.44 3.87
N GLY A 402 3.01 -3.23 5.16
CA GLY A 402 4.15 -2.40 5.60
C GLY A 402 3.93 -0.89 5.44
N GLY A 403 2.68 -0.45 5.26
CA GLY A 403 2.37 0.95 5.00
C GLY A 403 2.84 1.92 6.06
N ILE A 404 2.65 1.58 7.34
CA ILE A 404 3.09 2.43 8.44
C ILE A 404 4.60 2.63 8.45
N PHE A 405 5.36 1.62 8.03
CA PHE A 405 6.81 1.73 7.88
C PHE A 405 7.18 2.65 6.72
N ILE A 406 6.52 2.53 5.57
CA ILE A 406 6.72 3.45 4.44
C ILE A 406 6.44 4.89 4.86
N LEU A 407 5.32 5.14 5.56
CA LEU A 407 4.98 6.45 6.08
C LEU A 407 6.03 6.98 7.05
N THR A 408 6.51 6.14 7.97
CA THR A 408 7.57 6.49 8.91
C THR A 408 8.86 6.89 8.16
N SER A 409 9.29 6.09 7.18
CA SER A 409 10.46 6.40 6.35
C SER A 409 10.31 7.73 5.60
N LEU A 410 9.12 8.02 5.07
CA LEU A 410 8.84 9.26 4.36
C LEU A 410 8.77 10.48 5.30
N LEU A 411 8.29 10.30 6.53
CA LEU A 411 8.36 11.33 7.57
C LEU A 411 9.81 11.61 7.97
N ILE A 412 10.63 10.58 8.17
CA ILE A 412 12.08 10.72 8.42
C ILE A 412 12.73 11.48 7.26
N PHE A 413 12.41 11.13 6.01
CA PHE A 413 12.92 11.85 4.85
C PHE A 413 12.45 13.31 4.83
N SER A 414 11.21 13.61 5.19
CA SER A 414 10.72 15.00 5.32
C SER A 414 11.58 15.80 6.30
N ILE A 415 11.87 15.23 7.48
CA ILE A 415 12.69 15.88 8.51
C ILE A 415 14.13 16.11 8.02
N ILE A 416 14.76 15.08 7.46
CA ILE A 416 16.14 15.17 6.95
C ILE A 416 16.21 16.18 5.81
N SER A 417 15.32 16.04 4.81
CA SER A 417 15.32 16.85 3.60
C SER A 417 15.20 18.33 3.91
N ASN A 418 14.33 18.77 4.84
CA ASN A 418 14.16 20.17 5.20
C ASN A 418 15.47 20.91 5.54
N ARG A 419 16.51 20.21 6.02
CA ARG A 419 17.83 20.82 6.29
C ARG A 419 18.61 21.18 5.01
N PHE A 420 18.29 20.57 3.88
CA PHE A 420 18.98 20.68 2.58
C PHE A 420 18.23 21.52 1.53
N TYR A 421 16.97 21.89 1.77
CA TYR A 421 16.19 22.77 0.87
C TYR A 421 16.12 24.20 1.41
N LYS A 422 15.83 25.15 0.51
CA LYS A 422 15.47 26.54 0.81
C LYS A 422 14.13 26.90 0.18
N TYR A 423 13.48 27.93 0.72
CA TYR A 423 12.25 28.51 0.19
C TYR A 423 12.58 29.73 -0.67
N GLU A 424 12.02 29.80 -1.87
CA GLU A 424 12.24 30.90 -2.82
C GLU A 424 10.88 31.48 -3.24
N LYS A 425 10.69 32.80 -3.13
CA LYS A 425 9.40 33.44 -3.43
C LYS A 425 9.02 33.21 -4.91
N LEU A 426 7.73 32.99 -5.17
CA LEU A 426 7.21 33.22 -6.52
C LEU A 426 7.26 34.73 -6.77
N PHE A 427 7.91 35.12 -7.87
CA PHE A 427 7.82 36.47 -8.42
C PHE A 427 6.39 36.77 -8.86
#